data_AF-A0AAV6LH06-F1
#
_entry.id   AF-A0AAV6LH06-F1
#
_cell.length_a   1.000
_cell.length_b   1.000
_cell.length_c   1.000
_cell.angle_alpha   90.00
_cell.angle_beta   90.00
_cell.angle_gamma   90.00
#
_symmetry.space_group_name_H-M   'P 1'
#
loop_
_entity.id
_entity.type
_entity.pdbx_description
1 polymer ?
#
loop_
_entity_poly.entity_id
_entity_poly.type
_entity_poly.pdbx_seq_one_letter_code
_entity_poly.pdbx_strand_id
1 'polypeptide(L)'
;MKKQRHGYFPDDCWELIFQKLRDDDERDLHSVSLVSKQFLSISNRVKLSLNVHDETLPLLPNLLRRFRLIESIVIDTYNHQDIDGVVHQISQSGVLNLQAIKFWCISVPPRDGFKALASNKNIKNNLKKG
;
A
#
# COMPACT_ATOMS: atom_id res chain seq x y z
N MET A 1 -35.77 -18.51 11.42
CA MET A 1 -36.17 -17.20 10.84
C MET A 1 -34.94 -16.55 10.20
N LYS A 2 -34.91 -16.42 8.87
CA LYS A 2 -33.81 -15.72 8.17
C LYS A 2 -34.11 -14.22 8.20
N LYS A 3 -33.29 -13.44 8.91
CA LYS A 3 -33.37 -11.97 8.90
C LYS A 3 -33.03 -11.49 7.49
N GLN A 4 -34.02 -11.07 6.72
CA GLN A 4 -33.76 -10.37 5.46
C GLN A 4 -33.09 -9.03 5.80
N ARG A 5 -31.82 -8.88 5.43
CA ARG A 5 -31.09 -7.62 5.52
C ARG A 5 -31.35 -6.85 4.22
N HIS A 6 -32.51 -6.21 4.13
CA HIS A 6 -32.78 -5.25 3.07
C HIS A 6 -31.90 -4.02 3.29
N GLY A 7 -31.05 -3.68 2.32
CA GLY A 7 -30.29 -2.43 2.28
C GLY A 7 -28.76 -2.55 2.34
N TYR A 8 -28.18 -3.75 2.30
CA TYR A 8 -26.72 -3.90 2.28
C TYR A 8 -26.22 -4.25 0.88
N PHE A 9 -25.48 -3.33 0.26
CA PHE A 9 -24.74 -3.64 -0.96
C PHE A 9 -23.63 -4.68 -0.64
N PRO A 10 -23.39 -5.65 -1.54
CA PRO A 10 -22.23 -6.54 -1.45
C PRO A 10 -20.91 -5.76 -1.40
N ASP A 11 -19.89 -6.35 -0.77
CA ASP A 11 -18.55 -5.74 -0.68
C ASP A 11 -18.01 -5.36 -2.07
N ASP A 12 -18.19 -6.22 -3.08
CA ASP A 12 -17.74 -5.96 -4.45
C ASP A 12 -18.39 -4.69 -5.07
N CYS A 13 -19.65 -4.38 -4.72
CA CYS A 13 -20.30 -3.15 -5.16
C CYS A 13 -19.69 -1.92 -4.48
N TRP A 14 -19.39 -2.02 -3.18
CA TRP A 14 -18.70 -0.96 -2.45
C TRP A 14 -17.25 -0.77 -2.92
N GLU A 15 -16.56 -1.85 -3.33
CA GLU A 15 -15.22 -1.76 -3.93
C GLU A 15 -15.23 -0.89 -5.18
N LEU A 16 -16.22 -1.03 -6.06
CA LEU A 16 -16.35 -0.16 -7.25
C LEU A 16 -16.52 1.32 -6.87
N ILE A 17 -17.33 1.62 -5.86
CA ILE A 17 -17.52 2.99 -5.37
C ILE A 17 -16.22 3.53 -4.80
N PHE A 18 -15.53 2.74 -3.97
CA PHE A 18 -14.28 3.16 -3.33
C PHE A 18 -13.14 3.30 -4.33
N GLN A 19 -13.13 2.50 -5.39
CA GLN A 19 -12.20 2.67 -6.50
C GLN A 19 -12.39 4.04 -7.16
N LYS A 20 -13.64 4.48 -7.35
CA LYS A 20 -13.93 5.83 -7.86
C LYS A 20 -13.52 6.94 -6.90
N LEU A 21 -13.84 6.80 -5.61
CA LEU A 21 -13.36 7.76 -4.60
C LEU A 21 -11.84 7.89 -4.60
N ARG A 22 -11.12 6.75 -4.66
CA ARG A 22 -9.66 6.75 -4.72
C ARG A 22 -9.12 7.42 -6.00
N ASP A 23 -9.76 7.16 -7.14
CA ASP A 23 -9.34 7.72 -8.44
C ASP A 23 -9.51 9.26 -8.45
N ASP A 24 -10.51 9.79 -7.73
CA ASP A 24 -10.76 11.23 -7.58
C ASP A 24 -9.85 11.87 -6.51
N ASP A 25 -9.85 11.35 -5.28
CA ASP A 25 -8.99 11.79 -4.17
C ASP A 25 -8.78 10.67 -3.14
N GLU A 26 -7.52 10.27 -2.90
CA GLU A 26 -7.19 9.24 -1.91
C GLU A 26 -7.65 9.59 -0.48
N ARG A 27 -7.83 10.89 -0.16
CA ARG A 27 -8.35 11.35 1.13
C ARG A 27 -9.80 10.96 1.36
N ASP A 28 -10.58 10.80 0.30
CA ASP A 28 -11.97 10.34 0.40
C ASP A 28 -12.03 8.88 0.83
N LEU A 29 -11.10 8.06 0.33
CA LEU A 29 -10.94 6.67 0.75
C LEU A 29 -10.59 6.56 2.25
N HIS A 30 -9.78 7.48 2.76
CA HIS A 30 -9.47 7.55 4.19
C HIS A 30 -10.73 7.88 5.00
N SER A 31 -11.50 8.89 4.57
CA SER A 31 -12.72 9.33 5.26
C SER A 31 -13.76 8.21 5.38
N VAL A 32 -14.02 7.47 4.29
CA VAL A 32 -14.98 6.35 4.34
C VAL A 32 -14.49 5.18 5.18
N SER A 33 -13.17 4.98 5.30
CA SER A 33 -12.60 3.91 6.12
C SER A 33 -12.94 4.03 7.60
N LEU A 34 -13.23 5.26 8.07
CA LEU A 34 -13.56 5.54 9.47
C LEU A 34 -15.04 5.28 9.82
N VAL A 35 -15.91 5.09 8.82
CA VAL A 35 -17.35 4.95 9.02
C VAL A 35 -17.73 3.61 9.66
N SER A 36 -17.08 2.51 9.25
CA SER A 36 -17.37 1.18 9.77
C SER A 36 -16.22 0.19 9.58
N LYS A 37 -16.23 -0.90 10.35
CA LYS A 37 -15.27 -2.01 10.18
C LYS A 37 -15.34 -2.65 8.79
N GLN A 38 -16.52 -2.70 8.19
CA GLN A 38 -16.67 -3.22 6.83
C GLN A 38 -16.02 -2.27 5.81
N PHE A 39 -16.29 -0.97 5.90
CA PHE A 39 -15.70 0.02 5.00
C PHE A 39 -14.18 0.10 5.17
N LEU A 40 -13.69 -0.04 6.40
CA LEU A 40 -12.25 -0.19 6.67
C LEU A 40 -11.65 -1.41 5.96
N SER A 41 -12.35 -2.56 5.96
CA SER A 41 -11.89 -3.77 5.28
C SER A 41 -11.86 -3.60 3.77
N ILE A 42 -12.92 -3.02 3.20
CA ILE A 42 -13.07 -2.78 1.76
C ILE A 42 -12.03 -1.75 1.29
N SER A 43 -11.85 -0.64 2.01
CA SER A 43 -10.86 0.39 1.64
C SER A 43 -9.44 -0.15 1.64
N ASN A 44 -9.11 -1.09 2.53
CA ASN A 44 -7.80 -1.76 2.52
C ASN A 44 -7.55 -2.57 1.25
N ARG A 45 -8.60 -3.13 0.63
CA ARG A 45 -8.49 -3.87 -0.65
C ARG A 45 -8.32 -2.92 -1.84
N VAL A 46 -8.87 -1.72 -1.74
CA VAL A 46 -8.87 -0.73 -2.81
C VAL A 46 -7.62 0.15 -2.81
N LYS A 47 -6.93 0.29 -1.67
CA LYS A 47 -5.70 1.10 -1.56
C LYS A 47 -4.54 0.49 -2.37
N LEU A 48 -4.09 1.21 -3.39
CA LEU A 48 -3.01 0.79 -4.30
C LEU A 48 -1.67 1.49 -4.03
N SER A 49 -1.66 2.61 -3.30
CA SER A 49 -0.45 3.35 -2.96
C SER A 49 -0.26 3.46 -1.45
N LEU A 50 0.99 3.42 -1.00
CA LEU A 50 1.38 3.66 0.39
C LEU A 50 2.50 4.71 0.46
N ASN A 51 2.27 5.78 1.22
CA ASN A 51 3.29 6.76 1.54
C ASN A 51 3.96 6.36 2.85
N VAL A 52 5.29 6.25 2.83
CA VAL A 52 6.13 5.90 3.97
C VAL A 52 6.88 7.15 4.39
N HIS A 53 6.50 7.66 5.57
CA HIS A 53 7.15 8.73 6.31
C HIS A 53 7.71 8.18 7.62
N ASP A 54 8.50 8.96 8.36
CA ASP A 54 9.11 8.52 9.64
C ASP A 54 8.07 8.00 10.64
N GLU A 55 6.94 8.68 10.75
CA GLU A 55 5.86 8.30 11.67
C GLU A 55 5.24 6.94 11.34
N THR A 56 5.28 6.56 10.06
CA THR A 56 4.69 5.30 9.56
C THR A 56 5.69 4.15 9.51
N LEU A 57 6.99 4.44 9.58
CA LEU A 57 8.07 3.46 9.44
C LEU A 57 8.02 2.35 10.51
N PRO A 58 7.77 2.63 11.81
CA PRO A 58 7.56 1.58 12.81
C PRO A 58 6.36 0.67 12.51
N LEU A 59 5.38 1.18 11.77
CA LEU A 59 4.17 0.46 11.41
C LEU A 59 4.28 -0.22 10.03
N LEU A 60 5.36 0.01 9.29
CA LEU A 60 5.51 -0.43 7.91
C LEU A 60 5.24 -1.94 7.72
N PRO A 61 5.77 -2.87 8.53
CA PRO A 61 5.45 -4.29 8.38
C PRO A 61 3.94 -4.59 8.51
N ASN A 62 3.26 -3.90 9.42
CA ASN A 62 1.83 -4.06 9.63
C ASN A 62 1.01 -3.46 8.47
N LEU A 63 1.44 -2.32 7.94
CA LEU A 63 0.81 -1.65 6.79
C LEU A 63 0.91 -2.53 5.54
N LEU A 64 2.08 -3.09 5.26
CA LEU A 64 2.30 -3.97 4.10
C LEU A 64 1.49 -5.27 4.21
N ARG A 65 1.29 -5.81 5.42
CA ARG A 65 0.41 -6.98 5.63
C ARG A 65 -1.07 -6.66 5.47
N ARG A 66 -1.47 -5.43 5.83
CA ARG A 66 -2.85 -4.94 5.77
C ARG A 66 -3.28 -4.65 4.33
N PHE A 67 -2.43 -4.00 3.55
CA PHE A 67 -2.72 -3.56 2.20
C PHE A 67 -2.08 -4.49 1.16
N ARG A 68 -2.73 -5.62 0.90
CA ARG A 68 -2.17 -6.69 0.05
C ARG A 68 -2.14 -6.39 -1.45
N LEU A 69 -2.91 -5.39 -1.89
CA LEU A 69 -3.03 -4.99 -3.29
C LEU A 69 -2.24 -3.71 -3.60
N ILE A 70 -1.28 -3.33 -2.74
CA ILE A 70 -0.37 -2.21 -3.05
C ILE A 70 0.41 -2.50 -4.33
N GLU A 71 0.43 -1.50 -5.21
CA GLU A 71 1.19 -1.47 -6.45
C GLU A 71 2.30 -0.42 -6.40
N SER A 72 2.15 0.65 -5.60
CA SER A 72 3.20 1.67 -5.45
C SER A 72 3.50 2.00 -4.00
N ILE A 73 4.78 2.12 -3.68
CA ILE A 73 5.23 2.66 -2.40
C ILE A 73 6.01 3.94 -2.67
N VAL A 74 5.67 5.01 -1.98
CA VAL A 74 6.40 6.28 -2.01
C VAL A 74 7.13 6.43 -0.69
N ILE A 75 8.45 6.62 -0.75
CA ILE A 75 9.32 6.74 0.42
C ILE A 75 9.80 8.18 0.52
N ASP A 76 9.53 8.79 1.66
CA ASP A 76 9.98 10.13 2.00
C ASP A 76 11.39 10.11 2.58
N THR A 77 12.38 10.42 1.76
CA THR A 77 13.79 10.29 2.14
C THR A 77 14.36 11.47 2.92
N TYR A 78 13.58 12.53 3.20
CA TYR A 78 14.12 13.75 3.82
C TYR A 78 14.75 13.52 5.20
N ASN A 79 14.20 12.59 5.96
CA ASN A 79 14.64 12.30 7.34
C ASN A 79 15.17 10.87 7.52
N HIS A 80 15.16 10.06 6.47
CA HIS A 80 15.54 8.66 6.56
C HIS A 80 17.05 8.46 6.45
N GLN A 81 17.68 8.06 7.55
CA GLN A 81 19.11 7.72 7.57
C GLN A 81 19.41 6.34 6.96
N ASP A 82 18.46 5.40 6.97
CA ASP A 82 18.64 4.02 6.48
C ASP A 82 17.59 3.65 5.42
N ILE A 83 17.71 4.24 4.23
CA ILE A 83 16.82 3.95 3.08
C ILE A 83 17.00 2.49 2.63
N ASP A 84 18.22 1.95 2.70
CA ASP A 84 18.51 0.56 2.35
C ASP A 84 17.74 -0.41 3.25
N GLY A 85 17.73 -0.18 4.56
CA GLY A 85 16.96 -0.97 5.53
C GLY A 85 15.45 -0.92 5.28
N VAL A 86 14.90 0.24 4.90
CA VAL A 86 13.48 0.37 4.54
C VAL A 86 13.14 -0.46 3.30
N VAL A 87 13.93 -0.33 2.24
CA VAL A 87 13.71 -1.11 1.00
C VAL A 87 13.92 -2.60 1.26
N HIS A 88 14.86 -2.97 2.13
CA HIS A 88 15.06 -4.34 2.58
C HIS A 88 13.83 -4.89 3.32
N GLN A 89 13.22 -4.13 4.23
CA GLN A 89 11.97 -4.52 4.89
C GLN A 89 10.83 -4.71 3.90
N ILE A 90 10.69 -3.80 2.92
CA ILE A 90 9.70 -3.94 1.85
C ILE A 90 9.94 -5.25 1.09
N SER A 91 11.20 -5.57 0.79
CA SER A 91 11.55 -6.84 0.15
C SER A 91 11.13 -8.04 0.98
N GLN A 92 11.17 -7.98 2.31
CA GLN A 92 10.77 -9.11 3.17
C GLN A 92 9.26 -9.22 3.40
N SER A 93 8.49 -8.18 3.09
CA SER A 93 7.06 -8.07 3.45
C SER A 93 6.11 -9.02 2.72
N GLY A 94 6.53 -9.58 1.58
CA GLY A 94 5.70 -10.47 0.77
C GLY A 94 4.63 -9.76 -0.05
N VAL A 95 4.74 -8.44 -0.28
CA VAL A 95 3.87 -7.70 -1.22
C VAL A 95 4.09 -8.22 -2.64
N LEU A 96 3.06 -8.82 -3.24
CA LEU A 96 3.20 -9.58 -4.49
C LEU A 96 3.05 -8.72 -5.76
N ASN A 97 2.37 -7.59 -5.65
CA ASN A 97 1.93 -6.79 -6.78
C ASN A 97 2.66 -5.44 -6.89
N LEU A 98 3.78 -5.27 -6.20
CA LEU A 98 4.53 -4.03 -6.23
C LEU A 98 5.08 -3.76 -7.64
N GLN A 99 4.63 -2.67 -8.25
CA GLN A 99 5.01 -2.22 -9.60
C GLN A 99 5.96 -1.03 -9.56
N ALA A 100 5.94 -0.23 -8.49
CA ALA A 100 6.77 0.95 -8.37
C ALA A 100 7.21 1.21 -6.93
N ILE A 101 8.48 1.61 -6.76
CA ILE A 101 8.96 2.28 -5.56
C ILE A 101 9.45 3.66 -5.99
N LYS A 102 8.88 4.70 -5.39
CA LYS A 102 9.20 6.11 -5.68
C LYS A 102 9.86 6.72 -4.45
N PHE A 103 10.75 7.68 -4.68
CA PHE A 103 11.45 8.40 -3.62
C PHE A 103 11.25 9.89 -3.85
N TRP A 104 10.87 10.64 -2.81
CA TRP A 104 10.60 12.07 -2.96
C TRP A 104 11.87 12.94 -3.03
N CYS A 105 13.00 12.52 -2.46
CA CYS A 105 14.23 13.32 -2.48
C CYS A 105 15.49 12.45 -2.28
N ILE A 106 15.81 11.61 -3.26
CA ILE A 106 16.89 10.64 -3.11
C ILE A 106 18.26 11.25 -3.45
N SER A 107 19.17 11.31 -2.47
CA SER A 107 20.55 11.75 -2.70
C SER A 107 21.45 10.59 -3.13
N VAL A 108 21.23 9.40 -2.55
CA VAL A 108 21.98 8.17 -2.83
C VAL A 108 21.01 7.01 -3.04
N PRO A 109 21.13 6.24 -4.13
CA PRO A 109 20.27 5.08 -4.37
C PRO A 109 20.51 3.95 -3.33
N PRO A 110 19.44 3.31 -2.78
CA PRO A 110 19.55 2.19 -1.84
C PRO A 110 19.92 0.89 -2.57
N ARG A 111 21.22 0.72 -2.81
CA ARG A 111 21.74 -0.35 -3.67
C ARG A 111 21.49 -1.74 -3.09
N ASP A 112 21.68 -1.91 -1.79
CA ASP A 112 21.52 -3.20 -1.11
C ASP A 112 20.04 -3.56 -0.94
N GLY A 113 19.22 -2.56 -0.65
CA GLY A 113 17.77 -2.65 -0.63
C GLY A 113 17.22 -3.09 -2.00
N PHE A 114 17.64 -2.44 -3.09
CA PHE A 114 17.24 -2.84 -4.44
C PHE A 114 17.74 -4.23 -4.82
N LYS A 115 18.96 -4.61 -4.41
CA LYS A 115 19.47 -5.97 -4.62
C LYS A 115 18.61 -7.02 -3.91
N ALA A 116 18.21 -6.74 -2.67
CA ALA A 116 17.31 -7.62 -1.92
C ALA A 116 15.92 -7.70 -2.58
N LEU A 117 15.37 -6.56 -3.02
CA LEU A 117 14.10 -6.47 -3.73
C LEU A 117 14.12 -7.30 -5.03
N ALA A 118 15.16 -7.14 -5.85
CA ALA A 118 15.32 -7.86 -7.12
C ALA A 118 15.54 -9.37 -6.92
N SER A 119 16.05 -9.78 -5.75
CA SER A 119 16.24 -11.20 -5.42
C SER A 119 14.96 -11.86 -4.90
N ASN A 120 13.91 -11.09 -4.63
CA ASN A 120 12.66 -11.64 -4.12
C ASN A 120 11.77 -12.22 -5.23
N LYS A 121 11.65 -13.55 -5.25
CA LYS A 121 10.83 -14.31 -6.20
C LYS A 121 9.32 -14.04 -6.11
N ASN A 122 8.85 -13.46 -5.00
CA ASN A 122 7.44 -13.17 -4.75
C ASN A 122 7.01 -11.81 -5.33
N ILE A 123 7.94 -10.89 -5.55
CA ILE A 123 7.66 -9.62 -6.21
C ILE A 123 7.70 -9.92 -7.71
N LYS A 124 6.52 -9.99 -8.35
CA LYS A 124 6.47 -10.14 -9.81
C LYS A 124 7.28 -8.99 -10.42
N ASN A 125 8.20 -9.28 -11.34
CA ASN A 125 9.11 -8.34 -12.02
C ASN A 125 8.39 -7.30 -12.90
N ASN A 126 7.38 -6.62 -12.36
CA ASN A 126 6.61 -5.54 -12.98
C ASN A 126 7.21 -4.16 -12.69
N LEU A 127 8.36 -4.10 -12.01
CA LEU A 127 9.12 -2.88 -11.78
C LEU A 127 9.57 -2.31 -13.13
N LYS A 128 8.80 -1.36 -13.66
CA LYS A 128 9.18 -0.64 -14.87
C LYS A 128 10.44 0.16 -14.57
N LYS A 129 11.51 -0.07 -15.35
CA LYS A 129 12.68 0.81 -15.36
C LYS A 129 12.21 2.16 -15.91
N GLY A 130 12.09 3.15 -15.03
CA GLY A 130 11.95 4.55 -15.41
C GLY A 130 13.25 5.08 -15.99
#